data_AF-A0A396ZRC7-F1
#
_entry.id   AF-A0A396ZRC7-F1
#
_cell.length_a   1.000
_cell.length_b   1.000
_cell.length_c   1.000
_cell.angle_alpha   90.00
_cell.angle_beta   90.00
_cell.angle_gamma   90.00
#
_symmetry.space_group_name_H-M   'P 1'
#
loop_
_entity.id
_entity.type
_entity.pdbx_description
1 polymer ?
#
loop_
_entity_poly.entity_id
_entity_poly.type
_entity_poly.pdbx_seq_one_letter_code
_entity_poly.pdbx_strand_id
1 'polypeptide(L)'
;VITNFILAATFFAVGRWGTHWNWRFILVISTLCGVVIDAIVQYLTIYDIVRNQWFYIGVPLTAQVPYAVQFVVSTFVVVELAGDGNEGLIDDTAEVRNHAAYSYLVVYGTTVLACFWVVILPPQKAAVKEMLQHGANYPIIGALIIVLTFVILSVSVTSIMMTMFESTSCHLLAGGQGC
;
A
#
# COMPACT_ATOMS: atom_id res chain seq x y z
N VAL A 1 19.86 -5.09 -5.98
CA VAL A 1 20.32 -6.47 -5.72
C VAL A 1 19.71 -7.03 -4.43
N ILE A 2 19.98 -6.43 -3.26
CA ILE A 2 19.41 -6.87 -1.97
C ILE A 2 17.87 -6.98 -2.01
N THR A 3 17.20 -5.96 -2.57
CA THR A 3 15.75 -5.92 -2.81
C THR A 3 15.23 -7.16 -3.56
N ASN A 4 15.93 -7.59 -4.61
CA ASN A 4 15.52 -8.72 -5.44
C ASN A 4 15.70 -10.05 -4.68
N PHE A 5 16.72 -10.16 -3.84
CA PHE A 5 16.90 -11.33 -2.98
C PHE A 5 15.79 -11.42 -1.91
N ILE A 6 15.43 -10.29 -1.29
CA ILE A 6 14.31 -10.23 -0.32
C ILE A 6 13.00 -10.61 -1.00
N LEU A 7 12.75 -10.07 -2.20
CA LEU A 7 11.58 -10.38 -3.00
C LEU A 7 11.52 -11.88 -3.34
N ALA A 8 12.60 -12.44 -3.89
CA ALA A 8 12.68 -13.85 -4.27
C ALA A 8 12.53 -14.78 -3.06
N ALA A 9 13.15 -14.45 -1.93
CA ALA A 9 13.01 -15.21 -0.68
C ALA A 9 11.57 -15.17 -0.14
N THR A 10 10.92 -14.02 -0.21
CA THR A 10 9.52 -13.86 0.23
C THR A 10 8.57 -14.63 -0.69
N PHE A 11 8.76 -14.56 -2.01
CA PHE A 11 8.00 -15.37 -2.96
C PHE A 11 8.18 -16.87 -2.72
N PHE A 12 9.41 -17.31 -2.49
CA PHE A 12 9.68 -18.71 -2.18
C PHE A 12 8.98 -19.13 -0.88
N ALA A 13 9.04 -18.30 0.16
CA ALA A 13 8.43 -18.61 1.44
C ALA A 13 6.90 -18.65 1.37
N VAL A 14 6.27 -17.63 0.78
CA VAL A 14 4.81 -17.59 0.62
C VAL A 14 4.33 -18.64 -0.39
N GLY A 15 5.10 -18.95 -1.42
CA GLY A 15 4.76 -20.03 -2.35
C GLY A 15 4.83 -21.43 -1.71
N ARG A 16 5.78 -21.64 -0.79
CA ARG A 16 5.97 -22.94 -0.13
C ARG A 16 5.05 -23.16 1.06
N TRP A 17 4.81 -22.11 1.85
CA TRP A 17 4.05 -22.19 3.11
C TRP A 17 2.76 -21.36 3.09
N GLY A 18 2.52 -20.50 2.11
CA GLY A 18 1.32 -19.67 2.08
C GLY A 18 0.02 -20.44 1.84
N THR A 19 0.08 -21.65 1.28
CA THR A 19 -1.11 -22.46 0.95
C THR A 19 -1.92 -22.90 2.16
N HIS A 20 -1.33 -22.97 3.35
CA HIS A 20 -2.02 -23.33 4.60
C HIS A 20 -2.37 -22.13 5.46
N TRP A 21 -2.06 -20.92 5.01
CA TRP A 21 -2.36 -19.69 5.74
C TRP A 21 -3.70 -19.13 5.30
N ASN A 22 -4.45 -18.59 6.26
CA ASN A 22 -5.63 -17.79 5.94
C ASN A 22 -5.16 -16.50 5.25
N TRP A 23 -5.35 -16.44 3.93
CA TRP A 23 -4.90 -15.33 3.08
C TRP A 23 -5.48 -13.97 3.53
N ARG A 24 -6.68 -14.00 4.10
CA ARG A 24 -7.36 -12.85 4.70
C ARG A 24 -6.51 -12.17 5.76
N PHE A 25 -6.03 -12.93 6.74
CA PHE A 25 -5.25 -12.40 7.84
C PHE A 25 -3.84 -12.01 7.42
N ILE A 26 -3.24 -12.73 6.47
CA ILE A 26 -1.85 -12.43 6.10
C ILE A 26 -1.71 -11.11 5.35
N LEU A 27 -2.69 -10.73 4.51
CA LEU A 27 -2.70 -9.43 3.85
C LEU A 27 -2.71 -8.28 4.87
N VAL A 28 -3.53 -8.42 5.91
CA VAL A 28 -3.73 -7.40 6.93
C VAL A 28 -2.53 -7.31 7.84
N ILE A 29 -2.06 -8.45 8.34
CA ILE A 29 -0.91 -8.52 9.25
C ILE A 29 0.35 -8.02 8.55
N SER A 30 0.63 -8.47 7.32
CA SER A 30 1.83 -8.03 6.59
C SER A 30 1.83 -6.52 6.31
N THR A 31 0.67 -5.98 5.93
CA THR A 31 0.51 -4.54 5.65
C THR A 31 0.64 -3.71 6.93
N LEU A 32 -0.02 -4.10 8.02
CA LEU A 32 0.08 -3.41 9.31
C LEU A 32 1.49 -3.44 9.86
N CYS A 33 2.16 -4.60 9.85
CA CYS A 33 3.54 -4.72 10.31
C CYS A 33 4.47 -3.82 9.49
N GLY A 34 4.32 -3.79 8.17
CA GLY A 34 5.13 -2.92 7.31
C GLY A 34 4.96 -1.44 7.64
N VAL A 35 3.72 -0.98 7.79
CA VAL A 35 3.41 0.43 8.08
C VAL A 35 3.85 0.83 9.49
N VAL A 36 3.70 -0.04 10.48
CA VAL A 36 4.16 0.22 11.85
C VAL A 36 5.68 0.36 11.90
N ILE A 37 6.42 -0.53 11.21
CA ILE A 37 7.88 -0.47 11.13
C ILE A 37 8.32 0.84 10.45
N ASP A 38 7.70 1.18 9.32
CA ASP A 38 7.97 2.44 8.59
C ASP A 38 7.75 3.67 9.49
N ALA A 39 6.57 3.77 10.11
CA ALA A 39 6.24 4.87 11.01
C ALA A 39 7.27 5.02 12.14
N ILE A 40 7.63 3.92 12.82
CA ILE A 40 8.61 3.94 13.91
C ILE A 40 9.95 4.47 13.42
N VAL A 41 10.47 3.94 12.31
CA VAL A 41 11.78 4.36 11.78
C VAL A 41 11.74 5.84 11.35
N GLN A 42 10.66 6.27 10.70
CA GLN A 42 10.50 7.65 10.26
C GLN A 42 10.48 8.63 11.45
N TYR A 43 9.74 8.33 12.52
CA TYR A 43 9.72 9.19 13.71
C TYR A 43 11.06 9.22 14.46
N LEU A 44 11.71 8.06 14.63
CA LEU A 44 13.03 7.99 15.26
C LEU A 44 14.09 8.78 14.46
N THR A 45 13.94 8.84 13.13
CA THR A 45 14.81 9.63 12.25
C THR A 45 14.49 11.12 12.31
N ILE A 46 13.21 11.51 12.37
CA ILE A 46 12.77 12.91 12.44
C ILE A 46 13.18 13.56 13.77
N TYR A 47 13.00 12.87 14.90
CA TYR A 47 13.34 13.38 16.23
C TYR A 47 14.81 13.20 16.62
N ASP A 48 15.67 12.88 15.65
CA ASP A 48 17.14 12.77 15.82
C ASP A 48 17.59 11.76 16.90
N ILE A 49 16.79 10.72 17.18
CA ILE A 49 17.13 9.67 18.17
C ILE A 49 18.11 8.66 17.55
N VAL A 50 17.82 8.18 16.33
CA VAL A 50 18.67 7.23 15.60
C VAL A 50 18.83 7.70 14.16
N ARG A 51 19.96 8.34 13.85
CA ARG A 51 20.26 8.88 12.52
C ARG A 51 21.35 8.10 11.82
N ASN A 52 21.03 6.89 11.35
CA ASN A 52 21.92 6.05 10.57
C ASN A 52 21.36 5.83 9.15
N GLN A 53 22.21 6.00 8.13
CA GLN A 53 21.84 5.80 6.73
C GLN A 53 21.29 4.39 6.47
N TRP A 54 21.88 3.36 7.09
CA TRP A 54 21.41 1.99 6.97
C TRP A 54 20.07 1.74 7.66
N PHE A 55 19.80 2.50 8.73
CA PHE A 55 18.51 2.43 9.45
C PHE A 55 17.38 2.99 8.58
N TYR A 56 17.61 4.15 7.93
CA TYR A 56 16.63 4.76 7.02
C TYR A 56 16.42 3.94 5.73
N ILE A 57 17.51 3.43 5.14
CA ILE A 57 17.42 2.56 3.94
C ILE A 57 16.76 1.20 4.25
N GLY A 58 16.75 0.76 5.51
CA GLY A 58 16.05 -0.43 5.94
C GLY A 58 14.54 -0.38 5.65
N VAL A 59 13.92 0.80 5.74
CA VAL A 59 12.48 0.99 5.53
C VAL A 59 12.01 0.52 4.15
N PRO A 60 12.52 1.06 3.01
CA PRO A 60 12.11 0.62 1.69
C PRO A 60 12.48 -0.85 1.39
N LEU A 61 13.41 -1.46 2.16
CA LEU A 61 13.70 -2.89 2.07
C LEU A 61 12.63 -3.72 2.78
N THR A 62 12.20 -3.30 3.98
CA THR A 62 11.12 -3.98 4.72
C THR A 62 9.78 -3.89 4.00
N ALA A 63 9.52 -2.80 3.29
CA ALA A 63 8.30 -2.63 2.48
C ALA A 63 8.20 -3.64 1.33
N GLN A 64 9.30 -4.24 0.87
CA GLN A 64 9.25 -5.23 -0.21
C GLN A 64 8.62 -6.56 0.21
N VAL A 65 8.66 -6.87 1.50
CA VAL A 65 8.03 -8.07 2.05
C VAL A 65 6.51 -8.02 1.87
N PRO A 66 5.78 -6.99 2.35
CA PRO A 66 4.34 -6.91 2.11
C PRO A 66 3.98 -6.80 0.63
N TYR A 67 4.77 -6.11 -0.21
CA TYR A 67 4.54 -6.12 -1.65
C TYR A 67 4.62 -7.53 -2.26
N ALA A 68 5.63 -8.31 -1.88
CA ALA A 68 5.77 -9.69 -2.35
C ALA A 68 4.62 -10.58 -1.86
N VAL A 69 4.24 -10.45 -0.58
CA VAL A 69 3.11 -11.18 0.01
C VAL A 69 1.81 -10.85 -0.71
N GLN A 70 1.52 -9.56 -0.93
CA GLN A 70 0.32 -9.12 -1.64
C GLN A 70 0.25 -9.67 -3.06
N PHE A 71 1.37 -9.68 -3.78
CA PHE A 71 1.42 -10.20 -5.15
C PHE A 71 1.10 -11.70 -5.23
N VAL A 72 1.71 -12.51 -4.36
CA VAL A 72 1.46 -13.97 -4.35
C VAL A 72 0.05 -14.27 -3.88
N VAL A 73 -0.40 -13.62 -2.80
CA VAL A 73 -1.74 -13.84 -2.26
C VAL A 73 -2.82 -13.44 -3.27
N SER A 74 -2.65 -12.33 -4.01
CA SER A 74 -3.60 -11.94 -5.06
C SER A 74 -3.74 -13.01 -6.14
N THR A 75 -2.66 -13.73 -6.46
CA THR A 75 -2.70 -14.83 -7.44
C THR A 75 -3.46 -16.04 -6.89
N PHE A 76 -3.28 -16.39 -5.62
CA PHE A 76 -4.01 -17.49 -4.98
C PHE A 76 -5.50 -17.19 -4.82
N VAL A 77 -5.84 -15.98 -4.41
CA VAL A 77 -7.23 -15.55 -4.19
C VAL A 77 -8.03 -15.63 -5.50
N VAL A 78 -7.44 -15.23 -6.63
CA VAL A 78 -8.12 -15.33 -7.94
C VAL A 78 -8.47 -16.78 -8.29
N VAL A 79 -7.59 -17.73 -8.00
CA VAL A 79 -7.82 -19.16 -8.26
C VAL A 79 -8.85 -19.74 -7.27
N GLU A 80 -8.81 -19.32 -6.01
CA GLU A 80 -9.72 -19.81 -4.96
C GLU A 80 -11.15 -19.26 -5.09
N LEU A 81 -11.30 -18.05 -5.66
CA LEU A 81 -12.60 -17.42 -5.93
C LEU A 81 -13.22 -17.83 -7.28
N ALA A 82 -12.44 -18.41 -8.20
CA ALA A 82 -12.98 -18.97 -9.42
C ALA A 82 -13.75 -20.26 -9.09
N GLY A 83 -15.08 -20.17 -8.98
CA GLY A 83 -15.93 -21.34 -8.81
C GLY A 83 -15.84 -22.29 -10.01
N ASP A 84 -16.05 -23.59 -9.79
CA ASP A 84 -16.10 -24.59 -10.86
C ASP A 84 -17.17 -24.20 -11.90
N GLY A 85 -16.74 -23.85 -13.11
CA GLY A 85 -17.59 -23.35 -14.21
C GLY A 85 -17.55 -21.83 -14.45
N ASN A 86 -16.90 -21.04 -13.59
CA ASN A 86 -16.63 -19.60 -13.79
C ASN A 86 -15.19 -19.36 -14.29
N GLU A 87 -14.65 -20.31 -15.05
CA GLU A 87 -13.47 -20.07 -15.89
C GLU A 87 -13.67 -18.82 -16.78
N GLY A 88 -14.94 -18.46 -17.03
CA GLY A 88 -15.43 -17.31 -17.80
C GLY A 88 -15.11 -15.89 -17.31
N LEU A 89 -14.25 -15.68 -16.30
CA LEU A 89 -13.44 -14.44 -16.29
C LEU A 89 -12.45 -14.41 -17.49
N ILE A 90 -12.27 -15.56 -18.16
CA ILE A 90 -11.67 -15.76 -19.48
C ILE A 90 -12.71 -15.61 -20.60
N ASP A 91 -14.01 -15.60 -20.32
CA ASP A 91 -15.03 -15.42 -21.36
C ASP A 91 -15.02 -13.96 -21.83
N ASP A 92 -14.69 -13.82 -23.11
CA ASP A 92 -14.41 -12.58 -23.82
C ASP A 92 -15.71 -11.77 -24.10
N THR A 93 -16.53 -11.56 -23.06
CA THR A 93 -17.78 -10.80 -23.14
C THR A 93 -17.50 -9.31 -23.09
N ALA A 94 -18.27 -8.53 -23.87
CA ALA A 94 -18.08 -7.08 -23.97
C ALA A 94 -18.30 -6.34 -22.64
N GLU A 95 -19.16 -6.88 -21.78
CA GLU A 95 -19.47 -6.33 -20.45
C GLU A 95 -18.25 -6.42 -19.52
N VAL A 96 -17.66 -7.62 -19.38
CA VAL A 96 -16.46 -7.84 -18.54
C VAL A 96 -15.29 -6.99 -19.01
N ARG A 97 -15.08 -6.89 -20.34
CA ARG A 97 -14.03 -6.03 -20.91
C ARG A 97 -14.21 -4.56 -20.57
N ASN A 98 -15.45 -4.06 -20.55
CA ASN A 98 -15.72 -2.67 -20.19
C ASN A 98 -15.49 -2.42 -18.69
N HIS A 99 -15.91 -3.34 -17.81
CA HIS A 99 -15.62 -3.23 -16.37
C HIS A 99 -14.12 -3.23 -16.08
N ALA A 100 -13.34 -4.08 -16.77
CA ALA A 100 -11.89 -4.06 -16.68
C ALA A 100 -11.29 -2.74 -17.25
N ALA A 101 -11.78 -2.27 -18.40
CA ALA A 101 -11.31 -1.03 -19.00
C ALA A 101 -11.52 0.19 -18.07
N TYR A 102 -12.65 0.25 -17.36
CA TYR A 102 -12.93 1.31 -16.39
C TYR A 102 -11.94 1.32 -15.23
N SER A 103 -11.57 0.16 -14.67
CA SER A 103 -10.62 0.10 -13.55
C SER A 103 -9.22 0.58 -13.98
N TYR A 104 -8.75 0.15 -15.15
CA TYR A 104 -7.48 0.63 -15.71
C TYR A 104 -7.51 2.12 -16.03
N LEU A 105 -8.63 2.65 -16.54
CA LEU A 105 -8.81 4.08 -16.80
C LEU A 105 -8.66 4.91 -15.51
N VAL A 106 -9.23 4.45 -14.40
CA VAL A 106 -9.10 5.13 -13.11
C VAL A 106 -7.64 5.11 -12.65
N VAL A 107 -6.94 3.97 -12.70
CA VAL A 107 -5.53 3.87 -12.30
C VAL A 107 -4.64 4.79 -13.14
N TYR A 108 -4.76 4.73 -14.47
CA TYR A 108 -3.95 5.59 -15.33
C TYR A 108 -4.34 7.06 -15.20
N GLY A 109 -5.62 7.38 -15.02
CA GLY A 109 -6.11 8.73 -14.74
C GLY A 109 -5.49 9.32 -13.48
N THR A 110 -5.51 8.57 -12.37
CA THR A 110 -4.87 9.01 -11.12
C THR A 110 -3.36 9.18 -11.27
N THR A 111 -2.71 8.38 -12.12
CA THR A 111 -1.27 8.50 -12.39
C THR A 111 -0.94 9.80 -13.13
N VAL A 112 -1.74 10.16 -14.14
CA VAL A 112 -1.58 11.44 -14.87
C VAL A 112 -1.84 12.62 -13.93
N LEU A 113 -2.84 12.54 -13.05
CA LEU A 113 -3.10 13.55 -12.03
C LEU A 113 -1.94 13.67 -11.04
N ALA A 114 -1.30 12.56 -10.65
CA ALA A 114 -0.10 12.58 -9.83
C ALA A 114 1.07 13.28 -10.55
N CYS A 115 1.23 13.08 -11.86
CA CYS A 115 2.23 13.80 -12.65
C CYS A 115 1.99 15.33 -12.67
N PHE A 116 0.74 15.78 -12.65
CA PHE A 116 0.43 17.21 -12.48
C PHE A 116 0.90 17.75 -11.13
N TRP A 117 0.78 16.95 -10.06
CA TRP A 117 1.27 17.33 -8.73
C TRP A 117 2.79 17.45 -8.67
N VAL A 118 3.53 16.71 -9.49
CA VAL A 118 4.99 16.82 -9.60
C VAL A 118 5.42 18.17 -10.20
N VAL A 119 4.65 18.72 -11.14
CA VAL A 119 4.94 20.05 -11.73
C VAL A 119 4.73 21.18 -10.71
N ILE A 120 3.83 20.98 -9.75
CA ILE A 120 3.59 21.94 -8.66
C ILE A 120 4.67 21.89 -7.58
N LEU A 121 5.47 20.82 -7.53
CA LEU A 121 6.51 20.66 -6.50
C LEU A 121 7.65 21.66 -6.77
N PRO A 122 7.87 22.67 -5.89
CA PRO A 122 8.92 23.64 -6.11
C PRO A 122 10.30 22.95 -6.11
N PRO A 123 11.25 23.35 -6.97
CA PRO A 123 12.58 22.75 -7.04
C PRO A 123 13.30 22.90 -5.68
N GLN A 124 13.25 21.82 -4.90
CA GLN A 124 13.33 21.83 -3.43
C GLN A 124 14.76 21.94 -2.86
N LYS A 125 15.79 22.16 -3.69
CA LYS A 125 17.19 22.15 -3.21
C LYS A 125 17.63 23.50 -2.59
N ALA A 126 17.10 24.62 -3.08
CA ALA A 126 17.46 25.95 -2.56
C ALA A 126 16.64 26.32 -1.31
N ALA A 127 15.32 26.15 -1.36
CA ALA A 127 14.41 26.48 -0.26
C ALA A 127 14.65 25.63 1.00
N VAL A 128 15.00 24.34 0.86
CA VAL A 128 15.29 23.47 2.02
C VAL A 128 16.61 23.84 2.68
N LYS A 129 17.61 24.26 1.91
CA LYS A 129 18.90 24.70 2.46
C LYS A 129 18.74 25.97 3.29
N GLU A 130 17.86 26.87 2.87
CA GLU A 130 17.50 28.08 3.62
C GLU A 130 16.74 27.73 4.91
N MET A 131 15.80 26.77 4.86
CA MET A 131 15.08 26.29 6.06
C MET A 131 15.99 25.58 7.08
N LEU A 132 17.06 24.92 6.62
CA LEU A 132 18.07 24.32 7.51
C LEU A 132 18.95 25.37 8.21
N GLN A 133 19.11 26.57 7.64
CA GLN A 133 19.87 27.66 8.25
C GLN A 133 19.08 28.44 9.31
N HIS A 134 17.75 28.54 9.16
CA HIS A 134 16.90 29.34 10.05
C HIS A 134 16.31 28.56 11.25
N GLY A 135 16.53 27.25 11.34
CA GLY A 135 15.98 26.43 12.42
C GLY A 135 14.46 26.25 12.28
N ALA A 136 14.03 25.01 12.05
CA ALA A 136 12.61 24.69 11.85
C ALA A 136 11.77 24.96 13.12
N ASN A 137 11.00 26.05 13.11
CA ASN A 137 9.97 26.34 14.12
C ASN A 137 8.56 26.10 13.56
N TYR A 138 8.22 24.87 13.16
CA TYR A 138 6.86 24.52 12.67
C TYR A 138 6.23 23.27 13.34
N PRO A 139 6.17 23.20 14.68
CA PRO A 139 5.60 22.05 15.39
C PRO A 139 4.14 21.75 15.02
N ILE A 140 3.37 22.77 14.63
CA ILE A 140 1.95 22.65 14.23
C ILE A 140 1.82 21.86 12.92
N ILE A 141 2.69 22.10 11.94
CA ILE A 141 2.67 21.38 10.65
C ILE A 141 3.03 19.91 10.88
N GLY A 142 4.02 19.65 11.75
CA GLY A 142 4.35 18.29 12.20
C GLY A 142 3.14 17.59 12.80
N ALA A 143 2.50 18.18 13.81
CA ALA A 143 1.32 17.61 14.46
C ALA A 143 0.16 17.33 13.49
N LEU A 144 -0.09 18.23 12.52
CA LEU A 144 -1.11 18.03 11.49
C LEU A 144 -0.82 16.78 10.65
N ILE A 145 0.44 16.60 10.20
CA ILE A 145 0.84 15.42 9.41
C ILE A 145 0.65 14.13 10.20
N ILE A 146 0.95 14.12 11.50
CA ILE A 146 0.73 12.94 12.37
C ILE A 146 -0.75 12.57 12.41
N VAL A 147 -1.62 13.55 12.69
CA VAL A 147 -3.07 13.33 12.78
C VAL A 147 -3.62 12.88 11.43
N LEU A 148 -3.23 13.54 10.35
CA LEU A 148 -3.65 13.19 8.99
C LEU A 148 -3.22 11.76 8.62
N THR A 149 -1.97 11.39 8.91
CA THR A 149 -1.45 10.04 8.64
C THR A 149 -2.22 8.99 9.44
N PHE A 150 -2.52 9.26 10.71
CA PHE A 150 -3.30 8.36 11.55
C PHE A 150 -4.73 8.16 11.01
N VAL A 151 -5.39 9.25 10.59
CA VAL A 151 -6.73 9.18 9.99
C VAL A 151 -6.70 8.37 8.70
N ILE A 152 -5.76 8.65 7.79
CA ILE A 152 -5.62 7.91 6.53
C ILE A 152 -5.40 6.42 6.79
N LEU A 153 -4.50 6.08 7.71
CA LEU A 153 -4.22 4.70 8.08
C LEU A 153 -5.46 3.98 8.61
N SER A 154 -6.24 4.63 9.48
CA SER A 154 -7.48 4.07 10.01
C SER A 154 -8.52 3.79 8.92
N VAL A 155 -8.66 4.72 7.95
CA VAL A 155 -9.57 4.57 6.80
C VAL A 155 -9.10 3.43 5.88
N SER A 156 -7.80 3.35 5.58
CA SER A 156 -7.24 2.28 4.76
C SER A 156 -7.42 0.90 5.40
N VAL A 157 -7.14 0.76 6.70
CA VAL A 157 -7.34 -0.51 7.42
C VAL A 157 -8.82 -0.90 7.42
N THR A 158 -9.71 0.05 7.66
CA THR A 158 -11.16 -0.21 7.66
C THR A 158 -11.63 -0.62 6.26
N SER A 159 -11.16 0.05 5.20
CA SER A 159 -11.44 -0.32 3.80
C SER A 159 -11.05 -1.76 3.48
N ILE A 160 -9.83 -2.18 3.87
CA ILE A 160 -9.35 -3.55 3.68
C ILE A 160 -10.16 -4.57 4.49
N MET A 161 -10.65 -4.18 5.67
CA MET A 161 -11.52 -5.05 6.47
C MET A 161 -12.92 -5.19 5.88
N MET A 162 -13.50 -4.11 5.35
CA MET A 162 -14.87 -4.14 4.83
C MET A 162 -14.99 -4.94 3.53
N THR A 163 -13.96 -4.92 2.67
CA THR A 163 -13.93 -5.71 1.43
C THR A 163 -13.82 -7.22 1.67
N MET A 164 -13.46 -7.63 2.89
CA MET A 164 -13.17 -9.02 3.22
C MET A 164 -14.41 -9.83 3.67
N PHE A 165 -15.40 -9.19 4.29
CA PHE A 165 -16.62 -9.85 4.75
C PHE A 165 -17.79 -9.54 3.83
N GLU A 166 -18.52 -10.58 3.42
CA GLU A 166 -19.72 -10.43 2.56
C GLU A 166 -20.80 -9.54 3.19
N SER A 167 -20.89 -9.49 4.52
CA SER A 167 -21.84 -8.63 5.24
C SER A 167 -21.47 -7.15 5.20
N THR A 168 -20.20 -6.80 4.96
CA THR A 168 -19.71 -5.40 4.95
C THR A 168 -19.28 -4.93 3.57
N SER A 169 -19.20 -5.82 2.58
CA SER A 169 -18.80 -5.51 1.20
C SER A 169 -19.79 -4.59 0.47
N CYS A 170 -21.04 -4.57 0.91
CA CYS A 170 -22.08 -3.67 0.39
C CYS A 170 -21.87 -2.19 0.71
N HIS A 171 -20.99 -1.83 1.65
CA HIS A 171 -20.78 -0.43 2.00
C HIS A 171 -20.10 0.34 0.86
N LEU A 172 -20.51 1.60 0.69
CA LEU A 172 -20.01 2.50 -0.35
C LEU A 172 -18.48 2.73 -0.24
N LEU A 173 -17.92 2.64 0.97
CA LEU A 173 -16.48 2.71 1.24
C LEU A 173 -15.71 1.44 0.81
N ALA A 174 -16.41 0.32 0.63
CA ALA A 174 -15.89 -0.93 0.07
C ALA A 174 -16.17 -1.08 -1.44
N GLY A 175 -16.83 -0.09 -2.06
CA GLY A 175 -17.18 -0.09 -3.48
C GLY A 175 -18.48 -0.82 -3.84
N GLY A 176 -19.26 -1.27 -2.84
CA GLY A 176 -20.57 -1.89 -3.07
C GLY A 176 -21.66 -0.89 -3.48
N GLN A 177 -22.65 -1.34 -4.24
CA GLN A 177 -23.82 -0.55 -4.66
C GLN A 177 -24.93 -0.48 -3.59
N GLY A 178 -24.64 -0.92 -2.36
CA GLY A 178 -25.61 -1.08 -1.27
C GLY A 178 -26.19 -2.49 -1.20
N CYS A 179 -26.46 -2.93 0.02
CA CYS A 179 -27.43 -3.95 0.36
C CYS A 179 -28.74 -3.19 0.68
#